data_AF-A0A355A507-F1
#
_entry.id   AF-A0A355A507-F1
#
_cell.length_a   1.000
_cell.length_b   1.000
_cell.length_c   1.000
_cell.angle_alpha   90.00
_cell.angle_beta   90.00
_cell.angle_gamma   90.00
#
_symmetry.space_group_name_H-M   'P 1'
#
loop_
_entity.id
_entity.type
_entity.pdbx_description
1 polymer ?
#
loop_
_entity_poly.entity_id
_entity_poly.type
_entity_poly.pdbx_seq_one_letter_code
_entity_poly.pdbx_strand_id
1 'polypeptide(L)'
;MARMLAMEPQILLMDEPLSNLDAKLRLTMRAELKRIHNQLGITIIYVTHDQSEAMALSTHIVVLRNGKVQQFDTPRNIYRKSANLFVADFMGNPTTNLIEGQVVIDGSGSKRVRIFGEFDMEVPKDRVATLDKGKEVVIAIRPEDIIVQKKKETNAFPSRIFAALDSGPDRFIDLRKDDIHIVARESGDIDLEMNENVYVKFPIQAINLYDKKTQELVS
;
A
#
# COMPACT_ATOMS: atom_id res chain seq x y z
N MET A 1 -3.33 -26.76 18.65
CA MET A 1 -4.38 -26.74 17.60
C MET A 1 -5.28 -27.97 17.63
N ALA A 2 -4.78 -29.20 17.39
CA ALA A 2 -5.63 -30.41 17.36
C ALA A 2 -6.50 -30.58 18.62
N ARG A 3 -5.92 -30.36 19.82
CA ARG A 3 -6.65 -30.40 21.10
C ARG A 3 -7.74 -29.33 21.24
N MET A 4 -7.58 -28.15 20.61
CA MET A 4 -8.56 -27.06 20.68
C MET A 4 -9.73 -27.32 19.73
N LEU A 5 -9.45 -27.82 18.53
CA LEU A 5 -10.49 -28.16 17.54
C LEU A 5 -11.33 -29.35 17.99
N ALA A 6 -10.76 -30.30 18.73
CA ALA A 6 -11.47 -31.43 19.30
C ALA A 6 -12.56 -31.05 20.33
N MET A 7 -12.58 -29.79 20.81
CA MET A 7 -13.61 -29.29 21.73
C MET A 7 -14.80 -28.63 21.03
N GLU A 8 -14.82 -28.61 19.70
CA GLU A 8 -15.87 -27.99 18.87
C GLU A 8 -16.29 -26.59 19.37
N PRO A 9 -15.33 -25.66 19.60
CA PRO A 9 -15.66 -24.37 20.17
C PRO A 9 -16.42 -23.50 19.17
N GLN A 10 -17.37 -22.70 19.66
CA GLN A 10 -18.07 -21.71 18.84
C GLN A 10 -17.15 -20.56 18.40
N ILE A 11 -16.15 -20.23 19.24
CA ILE A 11 -15.16 -19.17 19.01
C ILE A 11 -13.76 -19.72 19.30
N LEU A 12 -12.83 -19.51 18.37
CA LEU A 12 -11.43 -19.84 18.51
C LEU A 12 -10.60 -18.55 18.56
N LEU A 13 -9.85 -18.37 19.65
CA LEU A 13 -8.91 -17.26 19.81
C LEU A 13 -7.49 -17.79 19.57
N MET A 14 -6.74 -17.11 18.72
CA MET A 14 -5.35 -17.43 18.41
C MET A 14 -4.48 -16.19 18.52
N ASP A 15 -3.44 -16.28 19.35
CA ASP A 15 -2.48 -15.19 19.58
C ASP A 15 -1.11 -15.58 19.00
N GLU A 16 -0.75 -14.95 17.89
CA GLU A 16 0.48 -15.15 17.13
C GLU A 16 0.92 -16.63 16.94
N PRO A 17 0.02 -17.54 16.52
CA PRO A 17 0.29 -18.98 16.60
C PRO A 17 1.37 -19.48 15.63
N LEU A 18 1.77 -18.67 14.64
CA LEU A 18 2.75 -19.02 13.61
C LEU A 18 4.10 -18.28 13.74
N SER A 19 4.26 -17.42 14.74
CA SER A 19 5.41 -16.52 14.87
C SER A 19 6.76 -17.26 14.99
N ASN A 20 6.76 -18.44 15.59
CA ASN A 20 7.95 -19.26 15.83
C ASN A 20 8.28 -20.26 14.70
N LEU A 21 7.54 -20.23 13.59
CA LEU A 21 7.74 -21.17 12.48
C LEU A 21 8.59 -20.55 11.36
N ASP A 22 9.32 -21.40 10.63
CA ASP A 22 10.09 -20.97 9.46
C ASP A 22 9.16 -20.55 8.31
N ALA A 23 9.71 -19.83 7.32
CA ALA A 23 8.93 -19.28 6.21
C ALA A 23 8.14 -20.33 5.40
N LYS A 24 8.73 -21.52 5.19
CA LYS A 24 8.09 -22.59 4.41
C LYS A 24 6.94 -23.22 5.20
N LEU A 25 7.18 -23.52 6.47
CA LEU A 25 6.15 -24.10 7.33
C LEU A 25 5.02 -23.10 7.61
N ARG A 26 5.33 -21.80 7.74
CA ARG A 26 4.31 -20.73 7.83
C ARG A 26 3.37 -20.75 6.63
N LEU A 27 3.89 -20.87 5.41
CA LEU A 27 3.06 -20.93 4.20
C LEU A 27 2.11 -22.14 4.23
N THR A 28 2.64 -23.33 4.57
CA THR A 28 1.83 -24.55 4.67
C THR A 28 0.75 -24.42 5.76
N MET A 29 1.12 -23.95 6.94
CA MET A 29 0.19 -23.78 8.05
C MET A 29 -0.89 -22.73 7.76
N ARG A 30 -0.56 -21.65 7.04
CA ARG A 30 -1.55 -20.66 6.59
C ARG A 30 -2.61 -21.31 5.69
N ALA A 31 -2.18 -22.14 4.74
CA ALA A 31 -3.10 -22.86 3.86
C ALA A 31 -4.01 -23.82 4.65
N GLU A 32 -3.44 -24.57 5.60
CA GLU A 32 -4.23 -25.47 6.46
C GLU A 32 -5.23 -24.73 7.33
N LEU A 33 -4.83 -23.61 7.96
CA LEU A 33 -5.75 -22.80 8.76
C LEU A 33 -6.92 -22.26 7.94
N LYS A 34 -6.65 -21.79 6.72
CA LYS A 34 -7.69 -21.32 5.81
C LYS A 34 -8.64 -22.43 5.39
N ARG A 35 -8.11 -23.63 5.12
CA ARG A 35 -8.90 -24.83 4.82
C ARG A 35 -9.79 -25.22 6.00
N ILE A 36 -9.23 -25.28 7.21
CA ILE A 36 -9.95 -25.63 8.44
C ILE A 36 -11.07 -24.62 8.71
N HIS A 37 -10.79 -23.32 8.61
CA HIS A 37 -11.79 -22.27 8.78
C HIS A 37 -12.97 -22.44 7.81
N ASN A 38 -12.67 -22.68 6.52
CA ASN A 38 -13.70 -22.90 5.50
C ASN A 38 -14.52 -24.19 5.72
N GLN A 39 -13.92 -25.23 6.30
CA GLN A 39 -14.60 -26.50 6.56
C GLN A 39 -15.48 -26.46 7.81
N LEU A 40 -15.01 -25.82 8.87
CA LEU A 40 -15.67 -25.87 10.18
C LEU A 40 -16.64 -24.70 10.40
N GLY A 41 -16.49 -23.58 9.69
CA GLY A 41 -17.35 -22.41 9.82
C GLY A 41 -17.31 -21.76 11.22
N ILE A 42 -16.33 -22.11 12.06
CA ILE A 42 -16.15 -21.56 13.40
C ILE A 42 -15.70 -20.11 13.31
N THR A 43 -16.10 -19.29 14.28
CA THR A 43 -15.61 -17.91 14.37
C THR A 43 -14.18 -17.91 14.91
N ILE A 44 -13.25 -17.28 14.18
CA ILE A 44 -11.84 -17.22 14.55
C ILE A 44 -11.43 -15.76 14.77
N ILE A 45 -10.83 -15.47 15.91
CA ILE A 45 -10.09 -14.22 16.16
C ILE A 45 -8.60 -14.57 16.14
N TYR A 46 -7.88 -14.00 15.17
CA TYR A 46 -6.45 -14.23 14.96
C TYR A 46 -5.69 -12.92 15.18
N VAL A 47 -4.77 -12.92 16.14
CA VAL A 47 -3.90 -11.78 16.45
C VAL A 47 -2.51 -12.05 15.88
N THR A 48 -1.96 -11.05 15.18
CA THR A 48 -0.63 -11.14 14.55
C THR A 48 -0.06 -9.75 14.30
N HIS A 49 1.27 -9.65 14.31
CA HIS A 49 2.01 -8.50 13.82
C HIS A 49 2.43 -8.65 12.34
N ASP A 50 2.23 -9.83 11.71
CA ASP A 50 2.55 -10.06 10.31
C ASP A 50 1.36 -9.71 9.40
N GLN A 51 1.56 -8.67 8.60
CA GLN A 51 0.57 -8.18 7.63
C GLN A 51 0.20 -9.25 6.59
N SER A 52 1.14 -10.09 6.18
CA SER A 52 0.92 -11.15 5.20
C SER A 52 -0.03 -12.21 5.76
N GLU A 53 0.03 -12.48 7.06
CA GLU A 53 -0.92 -13.37 7.74
C GLU A 53 -2.31 -12.78 7.77
N ALA A 54 -2.41 -11.52 8.20
CA ALA A 54 -3.68 -10.79 8.25
C ALA A 54 -4.35 -10.76 6.87
N MET A 55 -3.58 -10.47 5.82
CA MET A 55 -4.07 -10.41 4.44
C MET A 55 -4.48 -11.76 3.87
N ALA A 56 -3.75 -12.83 4.19
CA ALA A 56 -4.00 -14.16 3.62
C ALA A 56 -5.15 -14.92 4.30
N LEU A 57 -5.30 -14.77 5.62
CA LEU A 57 -6.20 -15.60 6.42
C LEU A 57 -7.54 -14.95 6.69
N SER A 58 -7.59 -13.62 6.79
CA SER A 58 -8.73 -12.93 7.38
C SER A 58 -9.87 -12.69 6.39
N THR A 59 -11.11 -12.76 6.90
CA THR A 59 -12.28 -12.24 6.18
C THR A 59 -12.38 -10.72 6.35
N HIS A 60 -12.10 -10.24 7.55
CA HIS A 60 -11.96 -8.83 7.90
C HIS A 60 -10.74 -8.63 8.79
N ILE A 61 -10.10 -7.48 8.68
CA ILE A 61 -8.93 -7.09 9.45
C ILE A 61 -9.30 -5.89 10.33
N VAL A 62 -8.94 -5.94 11.61
CA VAL A 62 -8.95 -4.78 12.51
C VAL A 62 -7.51 -4.31 12.66
N VAL A 63 -7.18 -3.13 12.15
CA VAL A 63 -5.88 -2.51 12.38
C VAL A 63 -5.95 -1.68 13.65
N LEU A 64 -5.03 -1.94 14.58
CA LEU A 64 -4.94 -1.26 15.87
C LEU A 64 -3.64 -0.45 15.95
N ARG A 65 -3.73 0.74 16.57
CA ARG A 65 -2.57 1.55 16.96
C ARG A 65 -2.82 2.15 18.33
N ASN A 66 -1.91 1.93 19.28
CA ASN A 66 -2.00 2.45 20.65
C ASN A 66 -3.37 2.20 21.31
N GLY A 67 -3.91 0.99 21.15
CA GLY A 67 -5.21 0.59 21.70
C GLY A 67 -6.43 1.17 20.99
N LYS A 68 -6.27 1.89 19.87
CA LYS A 68 -7.37 2.45 19.07
C LYS A 68 -7.49 1.77 17.72
N VAL A 69 -8.71 1.43 17.33
CA VAL A 69 -9.04 0.95 15.98
C VAL A 69 -8.75 2.06 14.98
N GLN A 70 -7.90 1.77 14.00
CA GLN A 70 -7.58 2.65 12.89
C GLN A 70 -8.48 2.38 11.70
N GLN A 71 -8.75 1.09 11.43
CA GLN A 71 -9.63 0.64 10.36
C GLN A 71 -10.13 -0.77 10.64
N PHE A 72 -11.38 -1.04 10.29
CA PHE A 72 -11.97 -2.38 10.28
C PHE A 72 -12.63 -2.61 8.93
N ASP A 73 -12.04 -3.46 8.09
CA ASP A 73 -12.53 -3.70 6.74
C ASP A 73 -12.00 -5.04 6.19
N THR A 74 -12.42 -5.40 4.98
CA THR A 74 -11.86 -6.51 4.21
C THR A 74 -10.37 -6.28 3.91
N PRO A 75 -9.56 -7.35 3.76
CA PRO A 75 -8.15 -7.23 3.37
C PRO A 75 -7.94 -6.33 2.14
N ARG A 76 -8.81 -6.46 1.14
CA ARG A 76 -8.74 -5.68 -0.09
C ARG A 76 -8.91 -4.19 0.16
N ASN A 77 -9.88 -3.79 0.98
CA ASN A 77 -10.13 -2.39 1.27
C ASN A 77 -9.06 -1.79 2.19
N ILE A 78 -8.59 -2.55 3.19
CA ILE A 78 -7.46 -2.12 4.04
C ILE A 78 -6.24 -1.80 3.17
N TYR A 79 -5.97 -2.61 2.15
CA TYR A 79 -4.84 -2.42 1.25
C TYR A 79 -5.05 -1.28 0.22
N ARG A 80 -6.20 -1.27 -0.46
CA ARG A 80 -6.46 -0.34 -1.58
C ARG A 80 -7.03 1.01 -1.15
N LYS A 81 -7.73 1.08 -0.02
CA LYS A 81 -8.40 2.28 0.50
C LYS A 81 -8.15 2.41 2.00
N SER A 82 -6.89 2.60 2.36
CA SER A 82 -6.47 2.77 3.74
C SER A 82 -7.07 4.05 4.32
N ALA A 83 -7.64 3.99 5.53
CA ALA A 83 -8.41 5.09 6.11
C ALA A 83 -7.54 6.30 6.50
N ASN A 84 -6.25 6.08 6.77
CA ASN A 84 -5.31 7.11 7.15
C ASN A 84 -3.87 6.73 6.76
N LEU A 85 -2.95 7.68 6.86
CA LEU A 85 -1.55 7.49 6.50
C LEU A 85 -0.87 6.36 7.27
N PHE A 86 -1.23 6.16 8.54
CA PHE A 86 -0.67 5.05 9.31
C PHE A 86 -1.06 3.70 8.72
N VAL A 87 -2.33 3.47 8.36
CA VAL A 87 -2.72 2.20 7.73
C VAL A 87 -2.09 2.05 6.35
N ALA A 88 -1.95 3.16 5.59
CA ALA A 88 -1.30 3.14 4.29
C ALA A 88 0.18 2.75 4.36
N ASP A 89 0.90 3.31 5.33
CA ASP A 89 2.33 3.02 5.59
C ASP A 89 2.54 1.65 6.24
N PHE A 90 1.64 1.27 7.16
CA PHE A 90 1.73 0.02 7.91
C PHE A 90 1.40 -1.20 7.05
N MET A 91 0.53 -1.10 6.05
CA MET A 91 0.18 -2.26 5.21
C MET A 91 1.08 -2.30 3.98
N GLY A 92 1.56 -3.49 3.60
CA GLY A 92 2.31 -3.71 2.36
C GLY A 92 3.81 -3.89 2.58
N ASN A 93 4.42 -4.73 1.74
CA ASN A 93 5.86 -4.91 1.67
C ASN A 93 6.26 -5.07 0.19
N PRO A 94 6.95 -4.09 -0.43
CA PRO A 94 7.46 -2.85 0.18
C PRO A 94 6.36 -1.89 0.64
N THR A 95 6.74 -0.93 1.48
CA THR A 95 5.82 0.07 2.02
C THR A 95 5.30 1.01 0.93
N THR A 96 4.17 1.66 1.20
CA THR A 96 3.59 2.65 0.29
C THR A 96 4.53 3.84 0.11
N ASN A 97 4.63 4.34 -1.12
CA ASN A 97 5.33 5.59 -1.38
C ASN A 97 4.45 6.76 -0.94
N LEU A 98 4.95 7.57 -0.01
CA LEU A 98 4.28 8.77 0.48
C LEU A 98 4.97 10.01 -0.09
N ILE A 99 4.26 10.77 -0.92
CA ILE A 99 4.79 11.94 -1.61
C ILE A 99 4.01 13.18 -1.14
N GLU A 100 4.72 14.15 -0.59
CA GLU A 100 4.10 15.43 -0.23
C GLU A 100 3.70 16.22 -1.48
N GLY A 101 2.53 16.84 -1.40
CA GLY A 101 2.02 17.70 -2.45
C GLY A 101 1.17 18.84 -1.94
N GLN A 102 0.84 19.75 -2.85
CA GLN A 102 -0.01 20.90 -2.57
C GLN A 102 -1.09 21.04 -3.63
N VAL A 103 -2.32 21.33 -3.20
CA VAL A 103 -3.41 21.61 -4.13
C VAL A 103 -3.21 22.97 -4.79
N VAL A 104 -3.11 22.98 -6.11
CA VAL A 104 -2.97 24.18 -6.93
C VAL A 104 -4.14 24.30 -7.90
N ILE A 105 -4.39 25.50 -8.41
CA ILE A 105 -5.41 25.75 -9.43
C ILE A 105 -4.67 26.18 -10.69
N ASP A 106 -4.92 25.49 -11.80
CA ASP A 106 -4.34 25.85 -13.10
C ASP A 106 -5.07 27.04 -13.76
N GLY A 107 -4.55 27.51 -14.89
CA GLY A 107 -5.15 28.63 -15.63
C GLY A 107 -6.58 28.36 -16.15
N SER A 108 -7.03 27.11 -16.17
CA SER A 108 -8.40 26.73 -16.54
C SER A 108 -9.38 26.69 -15.37
N GLY A 109 -8.89 26.92 -14.14
CA GLY A 109 -9.68 26.79 -12.91
C GLY A 109 -9.78 25.35 -12.40
N SER A 110 -9.05 24.40 -12.98
CA SER A 110 -9.05 23.01 -12.53
C SER A 110 -8.03 22.81 -11.40
N LYS A 111 -8.44 22.08 -10.35
CA LYS A 111 -7.54 21.71 -9.24
C LYS A 111 -6.57 20.64 -9.70
N ARG A 112 -5.29 20.81 -9.37
CA ARG A 112 -4.18 19.87 -9.59
C ARG A 112 -3.44 19.65 -8.28
N VAL A 113 -2.63 18.60 -8.22
CA VAL A 113 -1.74 18.38 -7.08
C VAL A 113 -0.30 18.57 -7.53
N ARG A 114 0.35 19.60 -7.00
CA ARG A 114 1.76 19.89 -7.23
C ARG A 114 2.61 19.00 -6.33
N ILE A 115 3.49 18.20 -6.92
CA ILE A 115 4.51 17.41 -6.22
C ILE A 115 5.91 17.88 -6.63
N PHE A 116 6.89 17.62 -5.78
CA PHE A 116 8.30 18.01 -6.00
C PHE A 116 8.51 19.52 -6.26
N GLY A 117 7.54 20.37 -5.86
CA GLY A 117 7.58 21.81 -6.10
C GLY A 117 7.40 22.28 -7.55
N GLU A 118 7.46 21.37 -8.53
CA GLU A 118 7.49 21.74 -9.96
C GLU A 118 6.51 20.95 -10.84
N PHE A 119 5.97 19.82 -10.35
CA PHE A 119 5.18 18.92 -11.17
C PHE A 119 3.70 18.93 -10.79
N ASP A 120 2.86 19.48 -11.68
CA ASP A 120 1.41 19.57 -11.47
C ASP A 120 0.70 18.34 -12.05
N MET A 121 0.39 17.39 -11.19
CA MET A 121 -0.36 16.18 -11.55
C MET A 121 -1.85 16.48 -11.68
N GLU A 122 -2.44 16.05 -12.78
CA GLU A 122 -3.88 16.11 -12.98
C GLU A 122 -4.58 15.13 -12.05
N VAL A 123 -5.63 15.61 -11.36
CA VAL A 123 -6.44 14.78 -10.47
C VAL A 123 -7.93 15.06 -10.79
N PRO A 124 -8.79 14.03 -10.88
CA PRO A 124 -10.21 14.21 -11.16
C PRO A 124 -10.85 15.14 -10.15
N LYS A 125 -11.71 16.04 -10.63
CA LYS A 125 -12.33 17.10 -9.82
C LYS A 125 -12.99 16.54 -8.56
N ASP A 126 -13.62 15.39 -8.65
CA ASP A 126 -14.35 14.74 -7.54
C ASP A 126 -13.40 14.36 -6.39
N ARG A 127 -12.15 13.99 -6.70
CA ARG A 127 -11.14 13.56 -5.71
C ARG A 127 -10.54 14.72 -4.91
N VAL A 128 -10.64 15.93 -5.45
CA VAL A 128 -10.09 17.17 -4.84
C VAL A 128 -11.19 18.20 -4.60
N ALA A 129 -12.46 17.81 -4.71
CA ALA A 129 -13.60 18.70 -4.58
C ALA A 129 -13.61 19.41 -3.22
N THR A 130 -13.35 18.65 -2.16
CA THR A 130 -13.35 19.09 -0.76
C THR A 130 -12.06 19.80 -0.32
N LEU A 131 -11.04 19.88 -1.17
CA LEU A 131 -9.74 20.45 -0.83
C LEU A 131 -9.59 21.90 -1.33
N ASP A 132 -9.28 22.82 -0.44
CA ASP A 132 -9.01 24.21 -0.81
C ASP A 132 -7.67 24.39 -1.52
N LYS A 133 -7.54 25.49 -2.29
CA LYS A 133 -6.26 25.88 -2.89
C LYS A 133 -5.21 26.13 -1.80
N GLY A 134 -3.99 25.67 -2.04
CA GLY A 134 -2.85 25.82 -1.13
C GLY A 134 -2.81 24.78 -0.01
N LYS A 135 -3.83 23.93 0.10
CA LYS A 135 -3.89 22.87 1.10
C LYS A 135 -2.81 21.82 0.84
N GLU A 136 -2.10 21.45 1.88
CA GLU A 136 -1.08 20.39 1.82
C GLU A 136 -1.74 19.01 1.91
N VAL A 137 -1.28 18.11 1.04
CA VAL A 137 -1.76 16.74 0.93
C VAL A 137 -0.60 15.77 0.83
N VAL A 138 -0.85 14.51 1.15
CA VAL A 138 0.09 13.41 0.94
C VAL A 138 -0.53 12.46 -0.07
N ILE A 139 0.18 12.20 -1.16
CA ILE A 139 -0.14 11.17 -2.13
C ILE A 139 0.45 9.86 -1.62
N ALA A 140 -0.37 8.83 -1.50
CA ALA A 140 0.08 7.49 -1.24
C ALA A 140 -0.12 6.64 -2.50
N ILE A 141 0.94 6.00 -2.98
CA ILE A 141 0.89 5.10 -4.14
C ILE A 141 1.70 3.83 -3.86
N ARG A 142 1.10 2.68 -4.18
CA ARG A 142 1.73 1.39 -3.96
C ARG A 142 2.87 1.16 -4.96
N PRO A 143 3.99 0.53 -4.56
CA PRO A 143 5.09 0.23 -5.46
C PRO A 143 4.68 -0.46 -6.76
N GLU A 144 3.75 -1.41 -6.69
CA GLU A 144 3.24 -2.15 -7.85
C GLU A 144 2.30 -1.37 -8.77
N ASP A 145 1.82 -0.20 -8.34
CA ASP A 145 0.98 0.66 -9.16
C ASP A 145 1.81 1.77 -9.86
N ILE A 146 3.10 1.91 -9.55
CA ILE A 146 4.00 2.88 -10.18
C ILE A 146 4.48 2.34 -11.53
N ILE A 147 4.40 3.17 -12.57
CA ILE A 147 4.88 2.82 -13.90
C ILE A 147 6.23 3.51 -14.15
N VAL A 148 7.26 2.74 -14.47
CA VAL A 148 8.59 3.24 -14.84
C VAL A 148 8.83 3.01 -16.34
N GLN A 149 9.26 4.06 -17.06
CA GLN A 149 9.39 4.00 -18.51
C GLN A 149 10.53 4.90 -19.04
N LYS A 150 11.18 4.48 -20.14
CA LYS A 150 12.26 5.26 -20.78
C LYS A 150 11.75 6.46 -21.60
N LYS A 151 10.47 6.44 -22.02
CA LYS A 151 9.87 7.50 -22.85
C LYS A 151 9.06 8.49 -22.01
N LYS A 152 9.21 9.78 -22.34
CA LYS A 152 8.38 10.83 -21.75
C LYS A 152 6.94 10.70 -22.24
N GLU A 153 6.00 10.67 -21.31
CA GLU A 153 4.56 10.78 -21.57
C GLU A 153 3.93 11.88 -20.72
N THR A 154 2.66 12.17 -21.00
CA THR A 154 1.82 13.02 -20.16
C THR A 154 1.70 12.45 -18.75
N ASN A 155 1.75 13.32 -17.74
CA ASN A 155 1.69 12.96 -16.32
C ASN A 155 2.83 12.03 -15.85
N ALA A 156 3.98 12.05 -16.55
CA ALA A 156 5.21 11.42 -16.09
C ALA A 156 6.27 12.48 -15.75
N PHE A 157 6.96 12.30 -14.62
CA PHE A 157 8.04 13.18 -14.17
C PHE A 157 9.40 12.48 -14.33
N PRO A 158 10.48 13.23 -14.61
CA PRO A 158 11.81 12.64 -14.72
C PRO A 158 12.29 12.15 -13.35
N SER A 159 12.98 11.01 -13.33
CA SER A 159 13.64 10.45 -12.15
C SER A 159 14.88 9.67 -12.58
N ARG A 160 15.73 9.28 -11.63
CA ARG A 160 16.92 8.45 -11.89
C ARG A 160 16.83 7.15 -11.10
N ILE A 161 17.19 6.04 -11.75
CA ILE A 161 17.32 4.75 -11.06
C ILE A 161 18.56 4.80 -10.18
N PHE A 162 18.36 4.70 -8.87
CA PHE A 162 19.44 4.58 -7.90
C PHE A 162 19.87 3.12 -7.71
N ALA A 163 18.91 2.19 -7.66
CA ALA A 163 19.20 0.76 -7.61
C ALA A 163 18.07 -0.04 -8.24
N ALA A 164 18.40 -1.23 -8.74
CA ALA A 164 17.45 -2.23 -9.18
C ALA A 164 17.78 -3.54 -8.48
N LEU A 165 16.85 -4.03 -7.66
CA LEU A 165 17.05 -5.16 -6.76
C LEU A 165 16.17 -6.32 -7.21
N ASP A 166 16.79 -7.43 -7.62
CA ASP A 166 16.07 -8.63 -8.00
C ASP A 166 15.59 -9.39 -6.76
N SER A 167 14.30 -9.76 -6.75
CA SER A 167 13.65 -10.44 -5.64
C SER A 167 12.71 -11.53 -6.17
N GLY A 168 13.31 -12.62 -6.66
CA GLY A 168 12.56 -13.74 -7.24
C GLY A 168 11.90 -13.32 -8.57
N PRO A 169 10.55 -13.42 -8.70
CA PRO A 169 9.85 -13.02 -9.92
C PRO A 169 9.66 -11.50 -10.05
N ASP A 170 9.97 -10.75 -8.99
CA ASP A 170 9.80 -9.30 -8.93
C ASP A 170 11.14 -8.59 -8.92
N ARG A 171 11.13 -7.35 -9.40
CA ARG A 171 12.25 -6.42 -9.32
C ARG A 171 11.80 -5.13 -8.66
N PHE A 172 12.55 -4.70 -7.65
CA PHE A 172 12.32 -3.44 -6.96
C PHE A 172 13.24 -2.37 -7.52
N ILE A 173 12.65 -1.31 -8.07
CA ILE A 173 13.36 -0.19 -8.67
C ILE A 173 13.32 0.97 -7.66
N ASP A 174 14.48 1.25 -7.07
CA ASP A 174 14.72 2.42 -6.22
C ASP A 174 15.01 3.62 -7.13
N LEU A 175 14.12 4.60 -7.06
CA LEU A 175 14.14 5.82 -7.85
C LEU A 175 14.44 7.01 -6.94
N ARG A 176 15.31 7.90 -7.41
CA ARG A 176 15.60 9.17 -6.74
C ARG A 176 15.17 10.35 -7.59
N LYS A 177 14.29 11.18 -7.02
CA LYS A 177 13.98 12.52 -7.50
C LYS A 177 14.35 13.51 -6.41
N ASP A 178 15.40 14.28 -6.67
CA ASP A 178 15.99 15.21 -5.69
C ASP A 178 16.36 14.45 -4.39
N ASP A 179 15.78 14.80 -3.25
CA ASP A 179 15.98 14.13 -1.96
C ASP A 179 14.93 13.05 -1.64
N ILE A 180 13.99 12.81 -2.56
CA ILE A 180 12.86 11.89 -2.34
C ILE A 180 13.17 10.53 -2.96
N HIS A 181 12.96 9.49 -2.14
CA HIS A 181 13.09 8.09 -2.50
C HIS A 181 11.73 7.50 -2.86
N ILE A 182 11.65 6.80 -4.00
CA ILE A 182 10.43 6.18 -4.51
C ILE A 182 10.78 4.75 -4.92
N VAL A 183 10.03 3.77 -4.42
CA VAL A 183 10.20 2.36 -4.78
C VAL A 183 9.08 1.95 -5.72
N ALA A 184 9.42 1.53 -6.92
CA ALA A 184 8.50 0.84 -7.83
C ALA A 184 8.74 -0.67 -7.79
N ARG A 185 7.69 -1.46 -8.00
CA ARG A 185 7.78 -2.91 -8.15
C ARG A 185 7.35 -3.28 -9.56
N GLU A 186 8.24 -3.91 -10.29
CA GLU A 186 7.98 -4.41 -11.63
C GLU A 186 8.02 -5.95 -11.60
N SER A 187 7.13 -6.57 -12.38
CA SER A 187 7.15 -8.03 -12.59
C SER A 187 7.57 -8.32 -14.02
N GLY A 188 8.50 -9.26 -14.20
CA GLY A 188 9.01 -9.66 -15.51
C GLY A 188 10.35 -9.04 -15.90
N ASP A 189 10.73 -9.27 -17.15
CA ASP A 189 12.06 -8.96 -17.67
C ASP A 189 12.06 -7.57 -18.31
N ILE A 190 12.33 -6.54 -17.50
CA ILE A 190 12.44 -5.16 -17.96
C ILE A 190 13.90 -4.72 -17.92
N ASP A 191 14.39 -4.28 -19.07
CA ASP A 191 15.72 -3.70 -19.27
C ASP A 191 15.77 -2.28 -18.65
N LEU A 192 15.95 -2.23 -17.33
CA LEU A 192 16.20 -1.03 -16.55
C LEU A 192 17.53 -1.20 -15.80
N GLU A 193 18.45 -0.26 -15.99
CA GLU A 193 19.77 -0.31 -15.35
C GLU A 193 19.98 0.81 -14.33
N MET A 194 20.90 0.57 -13.40
CA MET A 194 21.31 1.56 -12.42
C MET A 194 21.84 2.82 -13.13
N ASN A 195 21.53 3.99 -12.59
CA ASN A 195 21.91 5.31 -13.10
C ASN A 195 21.23 5.75 -14.41
N GLU A 196 20.31 4.96 -14.96
CA GLU A 196 19.51 5.40 -16.09
C GLU A 196 18.53 6.52 -15.69
N ASN A 197 18.33 7.48 -16.60
CA ASN A 197 17.27 8.47 -16.49
C ASN A 197 15.98 7.88 -17.05
N VAL A 198 14.93 7.93 -16.24
CA VAL A 198 13.61 7.37 -16.55
C VAL A 198 12.52 8.39 -16.29
N TYR A 199 11.33 8.09 -16.77
CA TYR A 199 10.11 8.81 -16.45
C TYR A 199 9.23 7.92 -15.60
N VAL A 200 8.69 8.50 -14.53
CA VAL A 200 7.84 7.82 -13.56
C VAL A 200 6.44 8.39 -13.66
N LYS A 201 5.45 7.51 -13.74
CA LYS A 201 4.04 7.87 -13.86
C LYS A 201 3.25 7.27 -12.71
N PHE A 202 2.43 8.11 -12.09
CA PHE A 202 1.50 7.70 -11.06
C PHE A 202 0.09 7.62 -11.65
N PRO A 203 -0.47 6.41 -11.87
CA PRO A 203 -1.81 6.27 -12.36
C PRO A 203 -2.80 6.89 -11.36
N ILE A 204 -3.57 7.85 -11.83
CA ILE A 204 -4.53 8.62 -11.02
C ILE A 204 -5.54 7.72 -10.30
N GLN A 205 -5.90 6.57 -10.87
CA GLN A 205 -6.83 5.62 -10.26
C GLN A 205 -6.23 4.81 -9.10
N ALA A 206 -4.90 4.80 -8.99
CA ALA A 206 -4.16 4.01 -8.01
C ALA A 206 -3.61 4.83 -6.84
N ILE A 207 -3.57 6.16 -6.96
CA ILE A 207 -3.19 7.03 -5.85
C ILE A 207 -4.31 7.10 -4.82
N ASN A 208 -3.96 7.29 -3.55
CA ASN A 208 -4.84 7.78 -2.49
C ASN A 208 -4.33 9.14 -2.01
N LEU A 209 -5.23 10.07 -1.70
CA LEU A 209 -4.90 11.40 -1.20
C LEU A 209 -5.29 11.50 0.27
N TYR A 210 -4.35 11.99 1.07
CA TYR A 210 -4.54 12.23 2.50
C TYR A 210 -4.32 13.71 2.81
N ASP A 211 -5.07 14.21 3.78
CA ASP A 211 -4.82 15.54 4.34
C ASP A 211 -3.55 15.50 5.20
N LYS A 212 -2.58 16.39 4.96
CA LYS A 212 -1.30 16.36 5.70
C LYS A 212 -1.48 16.63 7.20
N LYS A 213 -2.49 17.41 7.58
CA LYS A 213 -2.75 17.80 8.97
C LYS A 213 -3.54 16.74 9.73
N THR A 214 -4.63 16.23 9.16
CA THR A 214 -5.46 15.21 9.84
C THR A 214 -4.94 13.80 9.62
N GLN A 215 -4.13 13.58 8.58
CA GLN A 215 -3.64 12.28 8.11
C GLN A 215 -4.75 11.34 7.63
N GLU A 216 -5.96 11.85 7.46
CA GLU A 216 -7.13 11.07 7.04
C GLU A 216 -7.25 11.03 5.52
N LEU A 217 -7.83 9.94 5.01
CA LEU A 217 -8.12 9.78 3.60
C LEU A 217 -9.13 10.83 3.14
N VAL A 218 -8.77 11.57 2.11
CA VAL A 218 -9.62 12.55 1.43
C VAL A 218 -10.28 11.90 0.22
N SER A 219 -9.49 11.18 -0.57
CA SER A 219 -9.97 10.52 -1.79
C SER A 219 -9.12 9.34 -2.19
#